data_AF-A0A1I8JH70-F1
#
_entry.id   AF-A0A1I8JH70-F1
#
_cell.length_a   1.000
_cell.length_b   1.000
_cell.length_c   1.000
_cell.angle_alpha   90.00
_cell.angle_beta   90.00
_cell.angle_gamma   90.00
#
_symmetry.space_group_name_H-M   'P 1'
#
loop_
_entity.id
_entity.type
_entity.pdbx_description
1 polymer ?
#
loop_
_entity_poly.entity_id
_entity_poly.type
_entity_poly.pdbx_seq_one_letter_code
_entity_poly.pdbx_strand_id
1 'polypeptide(L)'
;MAESLPELTEQLKSSLELHYSPEIATKAVELYKRSGEEYKVYIVGCLILTLTASVKPEYTLLSRRKSNLLQSQLYSIEQASELAESGLYLDDQPRPQQQHRLVCFHCSAKIPHQSGSLSAHRQASPGCYFVRFFDFIKSMGSADPSFTESVIRDIGRYVKALRKLKIDLCSQGMAIAMTYGFDNKLLTFCTARHFMRNSGRVPDRAGDLIQLVHSIQPLFHESVPLTVDILALLEPLKLLPGRPESSGYHSVVVGQYDRLSGSMQSRVHSLTHAQLQAIQSVLTSNPSASGAPPGQS
;
A
#
# COMPACT_ATOMS: atom_id res chain seq x y z
N MET A 1 -6.40 0.99 -24.38
CA MET A 1 -5.48 -0.03 -24.91
C MET A 1 -4.93 -0.79 -23.71
N ALA A 2 -4.99 -2.12 -23.69
CA ALA A 2 -4.43 -2.88 -22.58
C ALA A 2 -2.90 -2.83 -22.67
N GLU A 3 -2.24 -2.28 -21.64
CA GLU A 3 -0.78 -2.35 -21.53
C GLU A 3 -0.33 -3.81 -21.49
N SER A 4 0.82 -4.09 -22.11
CA SER A 4 1.38 -5.43 -22.09
C SER A 4 1.85 -5.78 -20.67
N LEU A 5 1.77 -7.07 -20.28
CA LEU A 5 2.22 -7.53 -18.96
C LEU A 5 3.66 -7.09 -18.57
N PRO A 6 4.62 -7.01 -19.52
CA PRO A 6 5.95 -6.42 -19.25
C PRO A 6 5.90 -4.94 -18.85
N GLU A 7 5.11 -4.11 -19.53
CA GLU A 7 5.02 -2.67 -19.25
C GLU A 7 4.45 -2.40 -17.85
N LEU A 8 3.38 -3.11 -17.49
CA LEU A 8 2.79 -3.00 -16.16
C LEU A 8 3.77 -3.42 -15.05
N THR A 9 4.57 -4.46 -15.30
CA THR A 9 5.56 -4.93 -14.34
C THR A 9 6.64 -3.87 -14.11
N GLU A 10 7.15 -3.26 -15.18
CA GLU A 10 8.13 -2.18 -15.07
C GLU A 10 7.54 -0.94 -14.39
N GLN A 11 6.27 -0.63 -14.64
CA GLN A 11 5.57 0.44 -13.94
C GLN A 11 5.42 0.15 -12.43
N LEU A 12 5.02 -1.07 -12.07
CA LEU A 12 4.93 -1.51 -10.68
C LEU A 12 6.31 -1.43 -10.00
N LYS A 13 7.36 -1.91 -10.67
CA LYS A 13 8.74 -1.84 -10.19
C LYS A 13 9.18 -0.41 -9.93
N SER A 14 9.02 0.46 -10.92
CA SER A 14 9.38 1.88 -10.84
C SER A 14 8.65 2.59 -9.70
N SER A 15 7.35 2.28 -9.51
CA SER A 15 6.56 2.80 -8.40
C SER A 15 7.09 2.30 -7.05
N LEU A 16 7.44 1.02 -6.94
CA LEU A 16 7.95 0.44 -5.69
C LEU A 16 9.33 0.98 -5.31
N GLU A 17 10.25 1.14 -6.26
CA GLU A 17 11.64 1.59 -6.02
C GLU A 17 11.72 3.03 -5.49
N LEU A 18 10.70 3.86 -5.72
CA LEU A 18 10.62 5.20 -5.13
C LEU A 18 10.37 5.17 -3.61
N HIS A 19 9.72 4.12 -3.11
CA HIS A 19 9.11 4.09 -1.77
C HIS A 19 9.69 3.01 -0.87
N TYR A 20 10.20 1.94 -1.45
CA TYR A 20 10.79 0.77 -0.81
C TYR A 20 12.23 0.56 -1.26
N SER A 21 12.97 -0.28 -0.52
CA SER A 21 14.33 -0.67 -0.95
C SER A 21 14.28 -1.46 -2.25
N PRO A 22 15.36 -1.43 -3.07
CA PRO A 22 15.45 -2.21 -4.31
C PRO A 22 15.18 -3.71 -4.11
N GLU A 23 15.60 -4.26 -2.96
CA GLU A 23 15.34 -5.65 -2.60
C GLU A 23 13.84 -5.94 -2.45
N ILE A 24 13.12 -5.09 -1.72
CA ILE A 24 11.67 -5.25 -1.51
C ILE A 24 10.90 -5.05 -2.82
N ALA A 25 11.29 -4.04 -3.62
CA ALA A 25 10.68 -3.80 -4.93
C ALA A 25 10.85 -5.01 -5.86
N THR A 26 12.07 -5.56 -5.95
CA THR A 26 12.36 -6.76 -6.75
C THR A 26 11.53 -7.95 -6.30
N LYS A 27 11.52 -8.24 -4.99
CA LYS A 27 10.73 -9.35 -4.43
C LYS A 27 9.23 -9.18 -4.68
N ALA A 28 8.69 -7.98 -4.51
CA ALA A 28 7.28 -7.69 -4.77
C ALA A 28 6.90 -7.91 -6.24
N VAL A 29 7.78 -7.53 -7.17
CA VAL A 29 7.57 -7.76 -8.61
C VAL A 29 7.64 -9.25 -8.95
N GLU A 30 8.59 -9.99 -8.39
CA GLU A 30 8.66 -11.45 -8.56
C GLU A 30 7.42 -12.15 -8.04
N LEU A 31 6.95 -11.75 -6.84
CA LEU A 31 5.72 -12.26 -6.26
C LEU A 31 4.53 -11.91 -7.16
N TYR A 32 4.42 -10.68 -7.65
CA TYR A 32 3.35 -10.27 -8.55
C TYR A 32 3.26 -11.15 -9.80
N LYS A 33 4.41 -11.49 -10.42
CA LYS A 33 4.47 -12.34 -11.61
C LYS A 33 4.02 -13.79 -11.36
N ARG A 34 4.33 -14.33 -10.18
CA ARG A 34 4.15 -15.76 -9.85
C ARG A 34 2.85 -16.04 -9.08
N SER A 35 2.18 -15.02 -8.58
CA SER A 35 1.02 -15.18 -7.70
C SER A 35 -0.31 -15.24 -8.44
N GLY A 36 -1.30 -15.86 -7.78
CA GLY A 36 -2.72 -15.74 -8.14
C GLY A 36 -3.24 -14.31 -8.05
N GLU A 37 -4.44 -14.10 -8.59
CA GLU A 37 -5.07 -12.77 -8.69
C GLU A 37 -5.31 -12.12 -7.33
N GLU A 38 -5.58 -12.92 -6.31
CA GLU A 38 -5.82 -12.47 -4.93
C GLU A 38 -4.61 -11.71 -4.36
N TYR A 39 -3.41 -12.25 -4.55
CA TYR A 39 -2.19 -11.62 -4.08
C TYR A 39 -1.73 -10.46 -4.95
N LYS A 40 -2.04 -10.46 -6.25
CA LYS A 40 -1.85 -9.27 -7.10
C LYS A 40 -2.68 -8.10 -6.59
N VAL A 41 -3.95 -8.35 -6.23
CA VAL A 41 -4.80 -7.35 -5.58
C VAL A 41 -4.20 -6.89 -4.26
N TYR A 42 -3.64 -7.79 -3.46
CA TYR A 42 -2.96 -7.42 -2.22
C TYR A 42 -1.76 -6.50 -2.44
N ILE A 43 -0.88 -6.85 -3.38
CA ILE A 43 0.35 -6.08 -3.70
C ILE A 43 -0.02 -4.68 -4.20
N VAL A 44 -0.89 -4.61 -5.21
CA VAL A 44 -1.33 -3.32 -5.79
C VAL A 44 -2.12 -2.51 -4.76
N GLY A 45 -3.02 -3.15 -4.01
CA GLY A 45 -3.80 -2.49 -2.97
C GLY A 45 -2.92 -1.88 -1.88
N CYS A 46 -1.95 -2.63 -1.37
CA CYS A 46 -0.99 -2.13 -0.40
C CYS A 46 -0.16 -0.97 -0.94
N LEU A 47 0.29 -1.02 -2.20
CA LEU A 47 1.01 0.09 -2.83
C LEU A 47 0.14 1.35 -2.89
N ILE A 48 -1.05 1.26 -3.50
CA ILE A 48 -1.98 2.40 -3.62
C ILE A 48 -2.30 2.97 -2.24
N LEU A 49 -2.67 2.13 -1.27
CA LEU A 49 -3.02 2.55 0.08
C LEU A 49 -1.86 3.22 0.80
N THR A 50 -0.66 2.65 0.72
CA THR A 50 0.53 3.22 1.36
C THR A 50 0.81 4.64 0.88
N LEU A 51 0.63 4.91 -0.40
CA LEU A 51 0.94 6.22 -0.98
C LEU A 51 -0.20 7.20 -0.75
N THR A 52 -1.41 6.80 -1.15
CA THR A 52 -2.57 7.69 -1.19
C THR A 52 -3.14 7.95 0.21
N ALA A 53 -3.03 7.01 1.15
CA ALA A 53 -3.50 7.18 2.54
C ALA A 53 -2.44 7.78 3.48
N SER A 54 -1.18 7.96 3.03
CA SER A 54 -0.08 8.48 3.85
C SER A 54 -0.45 9.76 4.62
N VAL A 55 -0.16 9.77 5.92
CA VAL A 55 -0.40 10.93 6.80
C VAL A 55 0.64 12.03 6.55
N LYS A 56 1.87 11.65 6.19
CA LYS A 56 2.99 12.54 5.90
C LYS A 56 3.47 12.34 4.45
N PRO A 57 2.71 12.86 3.48
CA PRO A 57 2.95 12.67 2.05
C PRO A 57 4.34 13.13 1.59
N GLU A 58 4.90 14.15 2.24
CA GLU A 58 6.23 14.69 1.98
C GLU A 58 7.35 13.67 2.23
N TYR A 59 7.10 12.65 3.05
CA TYR A 59 8.05 11.59 3.42
C TYR A 59 7.76 10.24 2.74
N THR A 60 6.92 10.23 1.69
CA THR A 60 6.63 9.01 0.92
C THR A 60 7.84 8.46 0.18
N LEU A 61 8.74 9.32 -0.31
CA LEU A 61 9.97 8.90 -0.97
C LEU A 61 10.98 8.33 0.03
N LEU A 62 11.56 7.18 -0.30
CA LEU A 62 12.63 6.57 0.49
C LEU A 62 13.85 7.51 0.59
N SER A 63 14.24 8.12 -0.53
CA SER A 63 15.34 9.07 -0.60
C SER A 63 15.13 10.26 0.35
N ARG A 64 13.91 10.80 0.42
CA ARG A 64 13.58 11.92 1.29
C ARG A 64 13.71 11.56 2.77
N ARG A 65 13.22 10.39 3.17
CA ARG A 65 13.39 9.89 4.55
C ARG A 65 14.86 9.71 4.91
N LYS A 66 15.64 9.10 4.00
CA LYS A 66 17.07 8.90 4.19
C LYS A 66 17.82 10.24 4.32
N SER A 67 17.54 11.20 3.45
CA SER A 67 18.13 12.54 3.53
C SER A 67 17.81 13.25 4.85
N ASN A 68 16.55 13.20 5.30
CA ASN A 68 16.15 13.78 6.60
C ASN A 68 16.93 13.16 7.77
N LEU A 69 17.08 11.84 7.79
CA LEU A 69 17.84 11.15 8.85
C LEU A 69 19.33 11.49 8.81
N LEU A 70 19.95 11.53 7.62
CA LEU A 70 21.37 11.87 7.46
C LEU A 70 21.67 13.32 7.87
N GLN A 71 20.78 14.25 7.53
CA GLN A 71 20.94 15.67 7.89
C GLN A 71 20.95 15.92 9.39
N SER A 72 20.33 15.03 10.18
CA SER A 72 20.32 15.15 11.64
C SER A 72 21.68 14.89 12.30
N GLN A 73 22.60 14.23 11.61
CA GLN A 73 23.90 13.77 12.15
C GLN A 73 23.78 12.84 13.38
N LEU A 74 22.59 12.34 13.70
CA LEU A 74 22.35 11.41 14.82
C LEU A 74 22.63 9.94 14.48
N TYR A 75 22.76 9.63 13.19
CA TYR A 75 22.80 8.27 12.66
C TYR A 75 23.93 8.11 11.65
N SER A 76 24.53 6.92 11.61
CA SER A 76 25.41 6.51 10.51
C SER A 76 24.61 6.36 9.21
N ILE A 77 25.33 6.19 8.09
CA ILE A 77 24.70 6.00 6.77
C ILE A 77 23.85 4.73 6.73
N GLU A 78 24.35 3.66 7.36
CA GLU A 78 23.70 2.35 7.46
C GLU A 78 22.44 2.47 8.32
N GLN A 79 22.55 3.06 9.51
CA GLN A 79 21.41 3.27 10.41
C GLN A 79 20.31 4.13 9.76
N ALA A 80 20.69 5.24 9.11
CA ALA A 80 19.73 6.09 8.41
C ALA A 80 19.02 5.33 7.28
N SER A 81 19.71 4.41 6.60
CA SER A 81 19.12 3.58 5.55
C SER A 81 18.11 2.59 6.13
N GLU A 82 18.48 1.83 7.17
CA GLU A 82 17.59 0.87 7.83
C GLU A 82 16.31 1.52 8.40
N LEU A 83 16.45 2.70 8.99
CA LEU A 83 15.33 3.48 9.52
C LEU A 83 14.42 3.99 8.39
N ALA A 84 14.99 4.55 7.32
CA ALA A 84 14.24 5.03 6.17
C ALA A 84 13.49 3.88 5.47
N GLU A 85 14.11 2.72 5.34
CA GLU A 85 13.52 1.48 4.81
C GLU A 85 12.41 0.92 5.71
N SER A 86 12.48 1.19 7.01
CA SER A 86 11.40 0.89 7.96
C SER A 86 10.23 1.91 7.88
N GLY A 87 10.28 2.85 6.93
CA GLY A 87 9.26 3.86 6.70
C GLY A 87 9.33 5.04 7.66
N LEU A 88 10.47 5.23 8.34
CA LEU A 88 10.64 6.21 9.40
C LEU A 88 11.41 7.44 8.91
N TYR A 89 11.07 8.60 9.47
CA TYR A 89 11.84 9.84 9.36
C TYR A 89 11.94 10.47 10.75
N LEU A 90 12.86 11.42 10.94
CA LEU A 90 13.00 12.17 12.18
C LEU A 90 11.98 13.30 12.26
N ASP A 91 11.23 13.40 13.37
CA ASP A 91 10.23 14.45 13.57
C ASP A 91 10.89 15.84 13.58
N ASP A 92 10.58 16.68 12.59
CA ASP A 92 11.15 18.02 12.41
C ASP A 92 10.68 19.04 13.47
N GLN A 93 9.76 18.64 14.35
CA GLN A 93 9.17 19.50 15.40
C GLN A 93 9.40 18.90 16.80
N PRO A 94 10.65 18.82 17.29
CA PRO A 94 10.90 18.43 18.66
C PRO A 94 10.29 19.48 19.58
N ARG A 95 9.23 19.12 20.33
CA ARG A 95 8.82 19.94 21.47
C ARG A 95 10.02 20.03 22.43
N PRO A 96 10.32 21.19 23.06
CA PRO A 96 11.53 21.38 23.87
C PRO A 96 11.77 20.35 24.98
N GLN A 97 10.72 19.63 25.40
CA GLN A 97 10.76 18.59 26.43
C GLN A 97 10.63 17.16 25.88
N GLN A 98 10.61 16.98 24.55
CA GLN A 98 10.49 15.67 23.92
C GLN A 98 11.80 15.29 23.26
N GLN A 99 12.38 14.18 23.73
CA GLN A 99 13.45 13.48 23.02
C GLN A 99 13.06 13.28 21.55
N HIS A 100 14.05 13.31 20.66
CA HIS A 100 13.87 13.03 19.25
C HIS A 100 13.03 11.77 19.04
N ARG A 101 12.10 11.83 18.08
CA ARG A 101 11.22 10.70 17.75
C ARG A 101 11.34 10.41 16.27
N LEU A 102 11.35 9.13 15.96
CA LEU A 102 11.11 8.64 14.63
C LEU A 102 9.61 8.56 14.41
N VAL A 103 9.17 8.94 13.21
CA VAL A 103 7.75 8.94 12.85
C VAL A 103 7.58 8.16 11.56
N CYS A 104 6.58 7.28 11.51
CA CYS A 104 6.22 6.64 10.25
C CYS A 104 5.53 7.62 9.32
N PHE A 105 5.98 7.73 8.07
CA PHE A 105 5.33 8.61 7.09
C PHE A 105 3.87 8.22 6.80
N HIS A 106 3.59 6.91 6.81
CA HIS A 106 2.28 6.39 6.45
C HIS A 106 1.27 6.55 7.59
N CYS A 107 1.54 6.01 8.78
CA CYS A 107 0.58 5.98 9.89
C CYS A 107 0.85 6.99 11.01
N SER A 108 1.95 7.76 10.96
CA SER A 108 2.39 8.67 12.04
C SER A 108 2.65 8.00 13.39
N ALA A 109 2.85 6.68 13.43
CA ALA A 109 3.34 5.99 14.61
C ALA A 109 4.67 6.61 15.05
N LYS A 110 4.77 6.91 16.36
CA LYS A 110 5.94 7.55 16.96
C LYS A 110 6.77 6.51 17.68
N ILE A 111 8.05 6.43 17.35
CA ILE A 111 8.99 5.46 17.87
C ILE A 111 10.16 6.23 18.51
N PRO A 112 10.63 5.85 19.71
CA PRO A 112 11.84 6.43 20.27
C PRO A 112 13.02 6.30 19.31
N HIS A 113 13.81 7.37 19.15
CA HIS A 113 14.89 7.41 18.17
C HIS A 113 15.99 6.35 18.41
N GLN A 114 16.13 5.88 19.65
CA GLN A 114 17.08 4.84 20.08
C GLN A 114 16.60 3.41 19.80
N SER A 115 15.31 3.22 19.56
CA SER A 115 14.67 1.91 19.34
C SER A 115 14.07 1.78 17.94
N GLY A 116 14.46 2.69 17.04
CA GLY A 116 13.99 2.72 15.66
C GLY A 116 14.27 1.40 14.95
N SER A 117 13.22 0.66 14.66
CA SER A 117 13.29 -0.59 13.91
C SER A 117 11.92 -0.90 13.31
N LEU A 118 11.89 -1.75 12.29
CA LEU A 118 10.63 -2.26 11.77
C LEU A 118 9.84 -3.04 12.83
N SER A 119 10.51 -3.75 13.73
CA SER A 119 9.85 -4.45 14.85
C SER A 119 9.14 -3.47 15.79
N ALA A 120 9.81 -2.39 16.18
CA ALA A 120 9.21 -1.33 16.99
C ALA A 120 8.05 -0.64 16.25
N HIS A 121 8.17 -0.45 14.94
CA HIS A 121 7.09 0.07 14.11
C HIS A 121 5.86 -0.86 14.10
N ARG A 122 6.08 -2.16 13.92
CA ARG A 122 5.02 -3.18 13.98
C ARG A 122 4.30 -3.19 15.32
N GLN A 123 5.03 -3.08 16.42
CA GLN A 123 4.45 -3.01 17.76
C GLN A 123 3.64 -1.71 17.97
N ALA A 124 4.16 -0.58 17.52
CA ALA A 124 3.50 0.72 17.67
C ALA A 124 2.24 0.85 16.80
N SER A 125 2.20 0.23 15.62
CA SER A 125 1.08 0.34 14.69
C SER A 125 0.97 -0.89 13.78
N PRO A 126 0.43 -2.02 14.28
CA PRO A 126 0.29 -3.27 13.51
C PRO A 126 -0.66 -3.14 12.31
N GLY A 127 -1.51 -2.11 12.28
CA GLY A 127 -2.40 -1.80 11.16
C GLY A 127 -1.77 -0.97 10.03
N CYS A 128 -0.49 -0.61 10.13
CA CYS A 128 0.17 0.22 9.12
C CYS A 128 0.33 -0.54 7.79
N TYR A 129 -0.30 -0.05 6.71
CA TYR A 129 -0.22 -0.69 5.39
C TYR A 129 1.22 -0.84 4.87
N PHE A 130 2.10 0.13 5.14
CA PHE A 130 3.52 0.03 4.81
C PHE A 130 4.17 -1.19 5.48
N VAL A 131 3.95 -1.38 6.79
CA VAL A 131 4.51 -2.51 7.55
C VAL A 131 3.89 -3.83 7.09
N ARG A 132 2.57 -3.87 6.92
CA ARG A 132 1.86 -5.07 6.45
C ARG A 132 2.33 -5.52 5.07
N PHE A 133 2.62 -4.56 4.18
CA PHE A 133 3.19 -4.87 2.88
C PHE A 133 4.61 -5.42 3.02
N PHE A 134 5.45 -4.77 3.80
CA PHE A 134 6.81 -5.25 4.05
C PHE A 134 6.84 -6.66 4.65
N ASP A 135 5.99 -6.92 5.65
CA ASP A 135 5.83 -8.23 6.28
C ASP A 135 5.34 -9.25 5.27
N PHE A 136 4.39 -8.91 4.41
CA PHE A 136 3.95 -9.79 3.34
C PHE A 136 5.08 -10.15 2.37
N ILE A 137 5.87 -9.18 1.92
CA ILE A 137 6.98 -9.44 1.00
C ILE A 137 8.07 -10.31 1.65
N LYS A 138 8.33 -10.14 2.96
CA LYS A 138 9.33 -10.94 3.68
C LYS A 138 8.83 -12.31 4.15
N SER A 139 7.54 -12.45 4.43
CA SER A 139 6.94 -13.67 5.00
C SER A 139 6.35 -14.61 3.96
N MET A 140 6.34 -14.27 2.67
CA MET A 140 5.92 -15.18 1.60
C MET A 140 6.87 -16.39 1.55
N GLY A 141 6.37 -17.54 2.00
CA GLY A 141 7.12 -18.78 2.25
C GLY A 141 7.05 -19.26 3.71
N SER A 142 6.60 -18.41 4.64
CA SER A 142 6.29 -18.82 6.01
C SER A 142 4.92 -19.50 6.06
N ALA A 143 4.85 -20.67 6.69
CA ALA A 143 3.63 -21.45 6.83
C ALA A 143 2.73 -20.96 7.99
N ASP A 144 2.83 -19.68 8.40
CA ASP A 144 2.03 -19.14 9.51
C ASP A 144 0.56 -18.97 9.07
N PRO A 145 -0.36 -19.78 9.61
CA PRO A 145 -1.77 -19.71 9.20
C PRO A 145 -2.42 -18.38 9.61
N SER A 146 -2.01 -17.80 10.74
CA SER A 146 -2.61 -16.56 11.26
C SER A 146 -2.26 -15.34 10.40
N PHE A 147 -1.03 -15.30 9.88
CA PHE A 147 -0.60 -14.30 8.91
C PHE A 147 -1.39 -14.43 7.62
N THR A 148 -1.54 -15.66 7.11
CA THR A 148 -2.27 -15.97 5.89
C THR A 148 -3.74 -15.54 5.98
N GLU A 149 -4.43 -15.87 7.06
CA GLU A 149 -5.82 -15.42 7.31
C GLU A 149 -5.95 -13.89 7.32
N SER A 150 -4.98 -13.19 7.92
CA SER A 150 -4.96 -11.73 7.96
C SER A 150 -4.82 -11.10 6.56
N VAL A 151 -3.99 -11.69 5.70
CA VAL A 151 -3.81 -11.27 4.29
C VAL A 151 -5.09 -11.51 3.49
N ILE A 152 -5.71 -12.69 3.62
CA ILE A 152 -6.96 -13.00 2.90
C ILE A 152 -8.08 -12.03 3.29
N ARG A 153 -8.20 -11.70 4.58
CA ARG A 153 -9.18 -10.70 5.05
C ARG A 153 -8.95 -9.33 4.44
N ASP A 154 -7.69 -8.91 4.29
CA ASP A 154 -7.36 -7.65 3.62
C ASP A 154 -7.70 -7.67 2.14
N ILE A 155 -7.40 -8.76 1.44
CA ILE A 155 -7.75 -8.94 0.03
C ILE A 155 -9.24 -8.72 -0.18
N GLY A 156 -10.09 -9.32 0.66
CA GLY A 156 -11.54 -9.12 0.60
C GLY A 156 -11.97 -7.65 0.74
N ARG A 157 -11.29 -6.87 1.59
CA ARG A 157 -11.53 -5.43 1.75
C ARG A 157 -11.01 -4.63 0.56
N TYR A 158 -9.82 -4.96 0.07
CA TYR A 158 -9.18 -4.27 -1.05
C TYR A 158 -9.97 -4.45 -2.34
N VAL A 159 -10.45 -5.66 -2.63
CA VAL A 159 -11.29 -5.92 -3.81
C VAL A 159 -12.49 -4.97 -3.86
N LYS A 160 -13.20 -4.79 -2.73
CA LYS A 160 -14.37 -3.89 -2.66
C LYS A 160 -13.96 -2.43 -2.85
N ALA A 161 -12.93 -1.97 -2.14
CA ALA A 161 -12.48 -0.58 -2.19
C ALA A 161 -11.88 -0.18 -3.54
N LEU A 162 -10.99 -1.02 -4.08
CA LEU A 162 -10.33 -0.77 -5.37
C LEU A 162 -11.31 -0.85 -6.54
N ARG A 163 -12.35 -1.70 -6.46
CA ARG A 163 -13.41 -1.72 -7.47
C ARG A 163 -14.17 -0.40 -7.48
N LYS A 164 -14.58 0.08 -6.30
CA LYS A 164 -15.27 1.37 -6.19
C LYS A 164 -14.38 2.49 -6.73
N LEU A 165 -13.12 2.52 -6.31
CA LEU A 165 -12.15 3.50 -6.79
C LEU A 165 -12.01 3.46 -8.31
N LYS A 166 -11.87 2.28 -8.92
CA LYS A 166 -11.80 2.13 -10.39
C LYS A 166 -13.02 2.73 -11.08
N ILE A 167 -14.22 2.47 -10.57
CA ILE A 167 -15.47 3.04 -11.11
C ILE A 167 -15.47 4.57 -11.01
N ASP A 168 -15.12 5.12 -9.84
CA ASP A 168 -15.11 6.56 -9.61
C ASP A 168 -14.07 7.28 -10.48
N LEU A 169 -12.89 6.67 -10.69
CA LEU A 169 -11.83 7.20 -11.55
C LEU A 169 -12.24 7.22 -13.03
N CYS A 170 -13.21 6.39 -13.43
CA CYS A 170 -13.79 6.37 -14.77
C CYS A 170 -15.10 7.18 -14.89
N SER A 171 -15.42 8.02 -13.89
CA SER A 171 -16.64 8.83 -13.90
C SER A 171 -16.61 9.94 -14.97
N GLN A 172 -17.79 10.45 -15.32
CA GLN A 172 -17.90 11.59 -16.24
C GLN A 172 -17.21 12.85 -15.69
N GLY A 173 -17.25 13.06 -14.37
CA GLY A 173 -16.55 14.18 -13.73
C GLY A 173 -15.03 14.12 -13.94
N MET A 174 -14.44 12.93 -13.82
CA MET A 174 -13.03 12.68 -14.14
C MET A 174 -12.72 12.93 -15.62
N ALA A 175 -13.55 12.42 -16.52
CA ALA A 175 -13.37 12.63 -17.96
C ALA A 175 -13.41 14.12 -18.34
N ILE A 176 -14.30 14.91 -17.73
CA ILE A 176 -14.36 16.36 -17.93
C ILE A 176 -13.15 17.04 -17.29
N ALA A 177 -12.74 16.67 -16.08
CA ALA A 177 -11.56 17.27 -15.44
C ALA A 177 -10.27 17.06 -16.25
N MET A 178 -10.11 15.92 -16.93
CA MET A 178 -8.98 15.65 -17.82
C MET A 178 -8.90 16.62 -19.01
N THR A 179 -10.02 17.18 -19.49
CA THR A 179 -9.99 18.12 -20.63
C THR A 179 -9.38 19.48 -20.27
N TYR A 180 -9.16 19.76 -18.99
CA TYR A 180 -8.49 20.98 -18.52
C TYR A 180 -6.97 20.90 -18.55
N GLY A 181 -6.39 19.82 -19.10
CA GLY A 181 -4.94 19.71 -19.37
C GLY A 181 -4.11 19.18 -18.20
N PHE A 182 -4.73 18.62 -17.16
CA PHE A 182 -4.00 17.92 -16.10
C PHE A 182 -3.46 16.57 -16.57
N ASP A 183 -2.28 16.19 -16.07
CA ASP A 183 -1.77 14.84 -16.25
C ASP A 183 -2.73 13.81 -15.60
N ASN A 184 -3.04 12.75 -16.34
CA ASN A 184 -3.97 11.71 -15.89
C ASN A 184 -3.51 11.03 -14.60
N LYS A 185 -2.20 10.77 -14.46
CA LYS A 185 -1.61 10.15 -13.26
C LYS A 185 -1.76 11.07 -12.06
N LEU A 186 -1.49 12.37 -12.25
CA LEU A 186 -1.68 13.36 -11.20
C LEU A 186 -3.14 13.43 -10.73
N LEU A 187 -4.09 13.53 -11.67
CA LEU A 187 -5.51 13.64 -11.34
C LEU A 187 -6.01 12.38 -10.63
N THR A 188 -5.71 11.19 -11.15
CA THR A 188 -6.13 9.91 -10.55
C THR A 188 -5.48 9.69 -9.18
N PHE A 189 -4.22 10.09 -8.99
CA PHE A 189 -3.54 10.03 -7.70
C PHE A 189 -4.20 10.93 -6.66
N CYS A 190 -4.50 12.18 -7.02
CA CYS A 190 -5.16 13.13 -6.11
C CYS A 190 -6.56 12.65 -5.73
N THR A 191 -7.32 12.14 -6.70
CA THR A 191 -8.66 11.57 -6.47
C THR A 191 -8.58 10.32 -5.58
N ALA A 192 -7.63 9.41 -5.82
CA ALA A 192 -7.45 8.23 -5.00
C ALA A 192 -7.05 8.58 -3.55
N ARG A 193 -6.18 9.58 -3.35
CA ARG A 193 -5.88 10.11 -2.01
C ARG A 193 -7.14 10.65 -1.33
N HIS A 194 -7.93 11.43 -2.04
CA HIS A 194 -9.19 11.94 -1.48
C HIS A 194 -10.11 10.77 -1.09
N PHE A 195 -10.29 9.79 -1.98
CA PHE A 195 -11.06 8.57 -1.72
C PHE A 195 -10.59 7.87 -0.43
N MET A 196 -9.29 7.62 -0.28
CA MET A 196 -8.75 6.91 0.89
C MET A 196 -8.92 7.68 2.20
N ARG A 197 -8.91 9.02 2.14
CA ARG A 197 -9.00 9.88 3.34
C ARG A 197 -10.43 10.32 3.67
N ASN A 198 -11.39 10.14 2.75
CA ASN A 198 -12.76 10.62 2.90
C ASN A 198 -13.78 9.48 2.78
N SER A 199 -13.51 8.35 3.44
CA SER A 199 -14.42 7.21 3.55
C SER A 199 -14.88 6.63 2.19
N GLY A 200 -14.01 6.66 1.18
CA GLY A 200 -14.32 6.16 -0.16
C GLY A 200 -15.22 7.07 -0.99
N ARG A 201 -15.37 8.35 -0.61
CA ARG A 201 -16.11 9.35 -1.40
C ARG A 201 -15.19 10.02 -2.42
N VAL A 202 -15.74 10.33 -3.58
CA VAL A 202 -15.08 11.10 -4.66
C VAL A 202 -16.03 12.23 -5.05
N PRO A 203 -15.52 13.46 -5.29
CA PRO A 203 -16.35 14.52 -5.82
C PRO A 203 -16.84 14.22 -7.24
N ASP A 204 -18.12 14.49 -7.52
CA ASP A 204 -18.72 14.22 -8.83
C ASP A 204 -18.45 15.32 -9.86
N ARG A 205 -18.18 16.55 -9.41
CA ARG A 205 -18.01 17.72 -10.28
C ARG A 205 -16.54 17.92 -10.66
N ALA A 206 -16.29 18.18 -11.94
CA ALA A 206 -14.94 18.44 -12.46
C ALA A 206 -14.21 19.57 -11.72
N GLY A 207 -14.89 20.66 -11.38
CA GLY A 207 -14.30 21.77 -10.63
C GLY A 207 -13.79 21.36 -9.24
N ASP A 208 -14.51 20.48 -8.54
CA ASP A 208 -14.09 19.97 -7.24
C ASP A 208 -12.86 19.05 -7.39
N LEU A 209 -12.84 18.21 -8.43
CA LEU A 209 -11.69 17.34 -8.75
C LEU A 209 -10.43 18.15 -9.09
N ILE A 210 -10.58 19.24 -9.84
CA ILE A 210 -9.48 20.18 -10.14
C ILE A 210 -8.98 20.85 -8.86
N GLN A 211 -9.88 21.29 -7.99
CA GLN A 211 -9.52 21.86 -6.69
C GLN A 211 -8.76 20.87 -5.81
N LEU A 212 -9.08 19.57 -5.89
CA LEU A 212 -8.31 18.53 -5.20
C LEU A 212 -6.85 18.52 -5.65
N VAL A 213 -6.58 18.60 -6.96
CA VAL A 213 -5.20 18.63 -7.48
C VAL A 213 -4.42 19.79 -6.87
N HIS A 214 -4.99 21.00 -6.87
CA HIS A 214 -4.33 22.17 -6.28
C HIS A 214 -4.08 22.03 -4.77
N SER A 215 -4.95 21.34 -4.04
CA SER A 215 -4.79 21.12 -2.61
C SER A 215 -3.82 19.98 -2.25
N ILE A 216 -3.69 18.98 -3.13
CA ILE A 216 -2.95 17.73 -2.85
C ILE A 216 -1.57 17.76 -3.46
N GLN A 217 -1.41 18.23 -4.71
CA GLN A 217 -0.13 18.23 -5.42
C GLN A 217 1.00 18.88 -4.58
N PRO A 218 0.81 20.02 -3.90
CA PRO A 218 1.88 20.64 -3.12
C PRO A 218 2.34 19.81 -1.91
N LEU A 219 1.59 18.79 -1.50
CA LEU A 219 1.91 17.95 -0.35
C LEU A 219 2.92 16.84 -0.68
N PHE A 220 3.12 16.52 -1.96
CA PHE A 220 3.98 15.44 -2.39
C PHE A 220 5.21 15.98 -3.11
N HIS A 221 6.28 15.20 -3.12
CA HIS A 221 7.34 15.41 -4.09
C HIS A 221 6.79 15.19 -5.50
N GLU A 222 7.17 16.05 -6.46
CA GLU A 222 6.58 16.10 -7.81
C GLU A 222 6.56 14.75 -8.53
N SER A 223 7.59 13.92 -8.31
CA SER A 223 7.72 12.61 -8.95
C SER A 223 6.68 11.60 -8.48
N VAL A 224 6.19 11.67 -7.24
CA VAL A 224 5.32 10.65 -6.66
C VAL A 224 3.98 10.52 -7.41
N PRO A 225 3.17 11.58 -7.58
CA PRO A 225 1.90 11.47 -8.29
C PRO A 225 2.06 11.22 -9.80
N LEU A 226 3.26 11.43 -10.37
CA LEU A 226 3.51 11.27 -11.80
C LEU A 226 4.11 9.90 -12.16
N THR A 227 4.74 9.19 -11.22
CA THR A 227 5.27 7.84 -11.46
C THR A 227 4.21 6.76 -11.27
N VAL A 228 3.20 7.01 -10.44
CA VAL A 228 2.18 6.01 -10.09
C VAL A 228 0.92 6.20 -10.93
N ASP A 229 0.81 5.47 -12.04
CA ASP A 229 -0.44 5.38 -12.79
C ASP A 229 -1.41 4.40 -12.11
N ILE A 230 -2.34 4.97 -11.32
CA ILE A 230 -3.30 4.19 -10.54
C ILE A 230 -4.26 3.41 -11.45
N LEU A 231 -4.69 4.00 -12.57
CA LEU A 231 -5.61 3.32 -13.47
C LEU A 231 -4.94 2.11 -14.14
N ALA A 232 -3.71 2.28 -14.62
CA ALA A 232 -2.93 1.18 -15.19
C ALA A 232 -2.71 0.05 -14.18
N LEU A 233 -2.41 0.37 -12.91
CA LEU A 233 -2.27 -0.63 -11.84
C LEU A 233 -3.58 -1.37 -11.52
N LEU A 234 -4.73 -0.71 -11.66
CA LEU A 234 -6.05 -1.29 -11.38
C LEU A 234 -6.64 -2.07 -12.56
N GLU A 235 -6.25 -1.74 -13.79
CA GLU A 235 -6.80 -2.33 -15.01
C GLU A 235 -6.69 -3.85 -15.10
N PRO A 236 -5.52 -4.47 -14.84
CA PRO A 236 -5.31 -5.91 -15.01
C PRO A 236 -5.90 -6.75 -13.87
N LEU A 237 -6.32 -6.11 -12.76
CA LEU A 237 -6.83 -6.82 -11.60
C LEU A 237 -8.24 -7.34 -11.87
N LYS A 238 -8.45 -8.65 -11.67
CA LYS A 238 -9.81 -9.24 -11.66
C LYS A 238 -10.57 -8.84 -10.40
N LEU A 239 -11.12 -7.64 -10.39
CA LEU A 239 -12.00 -7.13 -9.34
C LEU A 239 -13.43 -7.69 -9.53
N LEU A 240 -13.58 -9.02 -9.51
CA LEU A 240 -14.82 -9.79 -9.79
C LEU A 240 -16.08 -9.09 -9.26
N PRO A 241 -17.22 -9.06 -9.96
CA PRO A 241 -18.42 -8.41 -9.45
C PRO A 241 -18.85 -9.03 -8.11
N GLY A 242 -18.94 -8.20 -7.07
CA GLY A 242 -19.59 -8.62 -5.83
C GLY A 242 -21.08 -8.84 -6.09
N ARG A 243 -21.71 -9.82 -5.44
CA ARG A 243 -23.17 -9.87 -5.40
C ARG A 243 -23.71 -8.51 -4.93
N PRO A 244 -24.82 -8.01 -5.48
CA PRO A 244 -25.48 -6.83 -4.95
C PRO A 244 -26.00 -7.18 -3.55
N GLU A 245 -25.27 -6.78 -2.51
CA GLU A 245 -25.76 -6.83 -1.15
C GLU A 245 -26.64 -5.61 -0.89
N SER A 246 -27.88 -5.88 -0.51
CA SER A 246 -28.90 -4.93 -0.11
C SER A 246 -28.41 -3.96 0.96
N SER A 247 -28.66 -2.66 0.75
CA SER A 247 -28.74 -1.57 1.74
C SER A 247 -28.15 -1.87 3.13
N GLY A 248 -26.89 -1.48 3.33
CA GLY A 248 -26.19 -1.59 4.61
C GLY A 248 -24.89 -0.81 4.57
N TYR A 249 -24.98 0.52 4.44
CA TYR A 249 -23.84 1.41 4.62
C TYR A 249 -23.36 1.32 6.08
N HIS A 250 -22.40 0.44 6.35
CA HIS A 250 -21.55 0.53 7.54
C HIS A 250 -20.11 0.80 7.12
N SER A 251 -19.71 2.04 7.41
CA SER A 251 -18.36 2.58 7.45
C SER A 251 -17.29 1.54 7.85
N VAL A 252 -16.44 1.16 6.89
CA VAL A 252 -15.14 0.53 7.15
C VAL A 252 -14.11 1.04 6.12
N VAL A 253 -13.91 2.36 6.07
CA VAL A 253 -12.79 2.96 5.31
C VAL A 253 -11.99 3.95 6.16
N VAL A 254 -12.38 4.18 7.41
CA VAL A 254 -11.60 5.01 8.34
C VAL A 254 -11.21 4.14 9.53
N GLY A 255 -9.98 3.63 9.51
CA GLY A 255 -9.29 3.42 10.77
C GLY A 255 -9.12 4.80 11.39
N GLN A 256 -10.01 5.15 12.32
CA GLN A 256 -9.86 6.34 13.16
C GLN A 256 -8.48 6.27 13.80
N TYR A 257 -7.56 7.10 13.34
CA TYR A 257 -6.41 7.51 14.13
C TYR A 257 -6.89 8.57 15.13
N ASP A 258 -7.89 8.21 15.93
CA ASP A 258 -8.23 8.95 17.13
C ASP A 258 -7.44 8.37 18.30
N ARG A 259 -6.93 9.30 19.10
CA ARG A 259 -6.12 9.05 20.27
C ARG A 259 -6.85 8.15 21.27
N LEU A 260 -6.05 7.27 21.88
CA LEU A 260 -6.24 6.67 23.21
C LEU A 260 -7.29 5.57 23.39
N SER A 261 -6.78 4.45 23.92
CA SER A 261 -7.43 3.47 24.83
C SER A 261 -8.70 2.74 24.38
N GLY A 262 -8.64 1.41 24.47
CA GLY A 262 -9.78 0.59 24.84
C GLY A 262 -10.42 -0.22 23.72
N SER A 263 -10.16 -1.53 23.74
CA SER A 263 -11.11 -2.62 23.49
C SER A 263 -12.30 -2.33 22.57
N MET A 264 -12.38 -2.99 21.41
CA MET A 264 -13.63 -3.60 20.95
C MET A 264 -13.38 -4.77 19.99
N GLN A 265 -13.86 -5.93 20.41
CA GLN A 265 -14.14 -7.10 19.57
C GLN A 265 -15.19 -6.73 18.52
N SER A 266 -14.98 -7.11 17.26
CA SER A 266 -16.01 -7.01 16.23
C SER A 266 -16.16 -8.33 15.47
N ARG A 267 -17.42 -8.77 15.41
CA ARG A 267 -17.92 -10.02 14.84
C ARG A 267 -17.49 -10.22 13.39
N VAL A 268 -17.02 -11.43 13.10
CA VAL A 268 -16.47 -11.87 11.82
C VAL A 268 -17.55 -12.63 11.07
N HIS A 269 -17.86 -12.23 9.83
CA HIS A 269 -18.42 -13.17 8.86
C HIS A 269 -17.25 -13.98 8.28
N SER A 270 -17.19 -15.25 8.68
CA SER A 270 -16.16 -16.22 8.32
C SER A 270 -16.24 -16.59 6.84
N LEU A 271 -15.08 -16.62 6.18
CA LEU A 271 -14.92 -17.24 4.87
C LEU A 271 -15.25 -18.73 4.97
N THR A 272 -15.79 -19.31 3.89
CA THR A 272 -16.15 -20.73 3.91
C THR A 272 -14.89 -21.59 3.85
N HIS A 273 -14.93 -22.76 4.48
CA HIS A 273 -13.82 -23.72 4.51
C HIS A 273 -13.26 -24.05 3.10
N ALA A 274 -14.13 -24.06 2.09
CA ALA A 274 -13.76 -24.27 0.69
C ALA A 274 -12.87 -23.15 0.11
N GLN A 275 -13.09 -21.89 0.54
CA GLN A 275 -12.27 -20.75 0.12
C GLN A 275 -10.88 -20.80 0.77
N LEU A 276 -10.79 -21.25 2.03
CA LEU A 276 -9.51 -21.44 2.72
C LEU A 276 -8.69 -22.57 2.07
N GLN A 277 -9.33 -23.70 1.72
CA GLN A 277 -8.65 -24.82 1.06
C GLN A 277 -8.16 -24.51 -0.36
N ALA A 278 -8.93 -23.75 -1.14
CA ALA A 278 -8.53 -23.34 -2.49
C ALA A 278 -7.32 -22.39 -2.49
N ILE A 279 -7.17 -21.58 -1.45
CA ILE A 279 -6.01 -20.68 -1.29
C ILE A 279 -4.79 -21.46 -0.80
N GLN A 280 -4.99 -22.47 0.06
CA GLN A 280 -3.91 -23.29 0.60
C GLN A 280 -3.35 -24.29 -0.42
N SER A 281 -4.16 -24.81 -1.35
CA SER A 281 -3.68 -25.68 -2.42
C SER A 281 -2.72 -24.98 -3.38
N VAL A 282 -2.98 -23.70 -3.69
CA VAL A 282 -2.11 -22.84 -4.52
C VAL A 282 -0.76 -22.57 -3.84
N LEU A 283 -0.72 -22.51 -2.50
CA LEU A 283 0.52 -22.35 -1.73
C LEU A 283 1.37 -23.63 -1.69
N THR A 284 0.75 -24.80 -1.79
CA THR A 284 1.46 -26.10 -1.75
C THR A 284 1.91 -26.64 -3.10
N SER A 285 1.36 -26.12 -4.21
CA SER A 285 1.73 -26.58 -5.55
C SER A 285 2.96 -25.85 -6.10
N ASN A 286 4.14 -26.28 -5.66
CA ASN A 286 5.41 -25.97 -6.33
C ASN A 286 5.88 -27.24 -7.08
N PRO A 287 6.02 -27.24 -8.42
CA PRO A 287 6.59 -28.37 -9.14
C PRO A 287 8.12 -28.27 -9.09
N SER A 288 8.74 -28.82 -8.06
CA SER A 288 10.20 -28.98 -7.99
C SER A 288 10.56 -30.17 -7.11
N ALA A 289 10.31 -31.39 -7.58
CA ALA A 289 10.95 -32.60 -7.06
C ALA A 289 10.74 -33.79 -8.01
N SER A 290 11.61 -33.94 -9.02
CA SER A 290 12.00 -35.26 -9.56
C SER A 290 13.08 -35.10 -10.64
N GLY A 291 14.31 -34.81 -10.22
CA GLY A 291 15.51 -35.06 -11.01
C GLY A 291 16.29 -36.17 -10.33
N ALA A 292 15.99 -37.43 -10.66
CA ALA A 292 16.83 -38.56 -10.27
C ALA A 292 17.98 -38.69 -11.29
N PRO A 293 19.23 -38.95 -10.86
CA PRO A 293 20.35 -39.14 -11.78
C PRO A 293 20.27 -40.54 -12.41
N PRO A 294 20.68 -40.71 -13.69
CA PRO A 294 20.73 -42.03 -14.31
C PRO A 294 21.89 -42.84 -13.72
N GLY A 295 21.58 -44.07 -13.36
CA GLY A 295 22.50 -45.06 -12.82
C GLY A 295 23.53 -45.55 -13.84
N GLN A 296 24.63 -46.02 -13.28
CA GLN A 296 25.71 -46.72 -13.94
C GLN A 296 25.24 -48.05 -14.54
N SER A 297 25.60 -48.27 -15.79
CA SER A 297 25.93 -49.58 -16.38
C SER A 297 26.80 -49.34 -17.60
#